data_AF-A0A357M0F9-F1
#
_entry.id   AF-A0A357M0F9-F1
#
_cell.length_a   1.000
_cell.length_b   1.000
_cell.length_c   1.000
_cell.angle_alpha   90.00
_cell.angle_beta   90.00
_cell.angle_gamma   90.00
#
_symmetry.space_group_name_H-M   'P 1'
#
loop_
_entity.id
_entity.type
_entity.pdbx_description
1 polymer ?
#
loop_
_entity_poly.entity_id
_entity_poly.type
_entity_poly.pdbx_seq_one_letter_code
_entity_poly.pdbx_strand_id
1 'polypeptide(L)'
;GDSNYGWYIALTGNGEKSVSTSSTFFGTVYFTTYAPKGDEASDICGGDTGNAKLYVVDIYHPDRTYSRTTIDQPYIPGSPVIAPLPASGEADQVASEYGVIVGTEAKETKTIYQNAIKNFWRSDD
;
A
#
# COMPACT_ATOMS: atom_id res chain seq x y z
N GLY A 1 -9.81 -25.43 5.94
CA GLY A 1 -11.23 -25.32 5.63
C GLY A 1 -11.36 -24.16 4.69
N ASP A 2 -11.66 -24.43 3.43
CA ASP A 2 -11.81 -23.40 2.41
C ASP A 2 -13.12 -22.66 2.71
N SER A 3 -13.04 -21.46 3.28
CA SER A 3 -14.23 -20.66 3.55
C SER A 3 -14.63 -19.95 2.26
N ASN A 4 -15.63 -20.49 1.55
CA ASN A 4 -16.31 -19.87 0.41
C ASN A 4 -16.94 -18.48 0.71
N TYR A 5 -16.68 -17.89 1.88
CA TYR A 5 -17.19 -16.61 2.36
C TYR A 5 -16.12 -15.50 2.36
N GLY A 6 -14.96 -15.76 1.76
CA GLY A 6 -13.85 -14.81 1.68
C GLY A 6 -12.90 -14.91 2.87
N TRP A 7 -12.17 -13.82 3.12
CA TRP A 7 -11.10 -13.72 4.11
C TRP A 7 -11.21 -12.39 4.86
N TYR A 8 -10.58 -12.34 6.04
CA TYR A 8 -10.46 -11.12 6.84
C TYR A 8 -9.05 -11.02 7.42
N ILE A 9 -8.65 -9.78 7.73
CA ILE A 9 -7.41 -9.49 8.47
C ILE A 9 -7.81 -8.88 9.80
N ALA A 10 -7.30 -9.44 10.89
CA ALA A 10 -7.47 -8.87 12.21
C ALA A 10 -6.51 -7.68 12.38
N LEU A 11 -7.07 -6.50 12.63
CA LEU A 11 -6.28 -5.34 13.06
C LEU A 11 -5.85 -5.56 14.52
N THR A 12 -4.56 -5.37 14.81
CA THR A 12 -4.00 -5.74 16.12
C THR A 12 -3.76 -4.56 17.05
N GLY A 13 -3.88 -3.32 16.57
CA GLY A 13 -3.81 -2.13 17.41
C GLY A 13 -5.08 -1.94 18.23
N ASN A 14 -4.92 -1.43 19.45
CA ASN A 14 -6.06 -1.12 20.31
C ASN A 14 -6.90 0.00 19.68
N GLY A 15 -8.20 -0.23 19.49
CA GLY A 15 -9.09 0.71 18.81
C GLY A 15 -8.76 0.96 17.34
N GLU A 16 -7.91 0.13 16.72
CA GLU A 16 -7.48 0.32 15.34
C GLU A 16 -8.66 0.16 14.35
N LYS A 17 -8.76 1.08 13.40
CA LYS A 17 -9.83 1.16 12.40
C LYS A 17 -9.28 1.47 11.02
N SER A 18 -9.91 0.90 10.00
CA SER A 18 -9.72 1.33 8.61
C SER A 18 -10.45 2.65 8.41
N VAL A 19 -9.72 3.70 8.02
CA VAL A 19 -10.26 5.07 7.88
C VAL A 19 -10.17 5.60 6.45
N SER A 20 -9.42 4.91 5.57
CA SER A 20 -9.25 5.30 4.18
C SER A 20 -9.93 4.35 3.22
N THR A 21 -10.16 4.82 1.99
CA THR A 21 -10.45 3.92 0.87
C THR A 21 -9.19 3.13 0.53
N SER A 22 -9.36 1.88 0.13
CA SER A 22 -8.27 1.02 -0.33
C SER A 22 -7.94 1.29 -1.80
N SER A 23 -6.67 1.13 -2.16
CA SER A 23 -6.21 1.07 -3.56
C SER A 23 -5.80 -0.35 -3.89
N THR A 24 -6.24 -0.86 -5.04
CA THR A 24 -5.91 -2.23 -5.48
C THR A 24 -5.17 -2.18 -6.80
N PHE A 25 -4.00 -2.81 -6.85
CA PHE A 25 -3.15 -2.83 -8.04
C PHE A 25 -2.34 -4.13 -8.11
N PHE A 26 -2.34 -4.79 -9.28
CA PHE A 26 -1.61 -6.05 -9.52
C PHE A 26 -1.81 -7.14 -8.45
N GLY A 27 -3.07 -7.37 -8.06
CA GLY A 27 -3.40 -8.39 -7.06
C GLY A 27 -2.98 -8.03 -5.62
N THR A 28 -2.57 -6.78 -5.38
CA THR A 28 -2.21 -6.29 -4.06
C THR A 28 -3.19 -5.19 -3.62
N VAL A 29 -3.74 -5.31 -2.42
CA VAL A 29 -4.61 -4.31 -1.79
C VAL A 29 -3.80 -3.50 -0.79
N TYR A 30 -3.87 -2.18 -0.91
CA TYR A 30 -3.24 -1.20 -0.05
C TYR A 30 -4.32 -0.42 0.69
N PHE A 31 -4.26 -0.35 2.01
CA PHE A 31 -5.17 0.48 2.80
C PHE A 31 -4.47 0.97 4.07
N THR A 32 -4.95 2.09 4.62
CA THR A 32 -4.40 2.64 5.85
C THR A 32 -5.35 2.48 7.02
N THR A 33 -4.76 2.37 8.19
CA THR A 33 -5.49 2.30 9.45
C THR A 33 -5.00 3.36 10.41
N TYR A 34 -5.89 3.74 11.31
CA TYR A 34 -5.64 4.62 12.43
C TYR A 34 -5.85 3.83 13.73
N ALA A 35 -4.96 3.99 14.71
CA ALA A 35 -5.16 3.53 16.07
C ALA A 35 -4.88 4.68 17.06
N PRO A 36 -5.75 4.96 18.04
CA PRO A 36 -5.48 5.95 19.07
C PRO A 36 -4.22 5.59 19.89
N LYS A 37 -3.52 6.60 20.42
CA LYS A 37 -2.32 6.42 21.26
C LYS A 37 -2.66 5.99 22.70
N GLY A 38 -3.91 6.16 23.12
CA GLY A 38 -4.42 5.71 24.42
C GLY A 38 -4.33 6.75 25.54
N ASP A 39 -3.65 7.87 25.31
CA ASP A 39 -3.65 9.01 26.23
C ASP A 39 -4.69 10.03 25.77
N GLU A 40 -5.84 10.05 26.45
CA GLU A 40 -6.90 11.07 26.35
C GLU A 40 -6.43 12.48 26.79
N ALA A 41 -5.11 12.70 26.89
CA ALA A 41 -4.49 14.01 27.11
C ALA A 41 -4.10 14.64 25.77
N SER A 42 -5.01 14.58 24.80
CA SER A 42 -4.97 15.49 23.67
C SER A 42 -5.28 16.87 24.25
N ASP A 43 -4.30 17.77 24.28
CA ASP A 43 -4.48 19.17 24.67
C ASP A 43 -5.80 19.71 24.06
N ILE A 44 -6.54 20.59 24.73
CA ILE A 44 -7.91 21.00 24.35
C ILE A 44 -8.01 21.48 22.88
N CYS A 45 -6.88 21.85 22.28
CA CYS A 45 -6.75 22.28 20.89
C CYS A 45 -6.06 21.27 19.95
N GLY A 46 -5.41 20.22 20.46
CA GLY A 46 -4.60 19.28 19.69
C GLY A 46 -5.11 17.85 19.84
N GLY A 47 -6.07 17.44 19.02
CA GLY A 47 -6.64 16.09 19.01
C GLY A 47 -5.61 14.99 18.75
N ASP A 48 -5.89 13.76 19.20
CA ASP A 48 -5.03 12.59 18.94
C ASP A 48 -5.02 12.24 17.45
N THR A 49 -3.85 12.34 16.84
CA THR A 49 -3.63 11.97 15.44
C THR A 49 -3.24 10.51 15.28
N GLY A 50 -3.13 9.80 16.40
CA GLY A 50 -3.00 8.35 16.49
C GLY A 50 -1.71 7.82 15.88
N ASN A 51 -1.67 6.50 15.75
CA ASN A 51 -0.66 5.76 15.02
C ASN A 51 -1.27 5.29 13.71
N ALA A 52 -0.60 5.61 12.61
CA ALA A 52 -1.01 5.24 11.27
C ALA A 52 -0.23 4.01 10.80
N LYS A 53 -0.90 3.08 10.10
CA LYS A 53 -0.24 1.95 9.44
C LYS A 53 -0.72 1.82 8.00
N LEU A 54 0.19 1.43 7.11
CA LEU A 54 -0.10 0.93 5.77
C LEU A 54 -0.15 -0.60 5.82
N TYR A 55 -1.26 -1.17 5.34
CA TYR A 55 -1.42 -2.60 5.12
C TYR A 55 -1.26 -2.91 3.65
N VAL A 56 -0.54 -3.99 3.37
CA VAL A 56 -0.27 -4.49 2.01
C VAL A 56 -0.66 -5.95 1.98
N VAL A 57 -1.63 -6.31 1.15
CA VAL A 57 -2.25 -7.64 1.17
C VAL A 57 -2.25 -8.26 -0.22
N ASP A 58 -1.70 -9.47 -0.36
CA ASP A 58 -1.88 -10.28 -1.56
C ASP A 58 -3.29 -10.91 -1.56
N ILE A 59 -4.12 -10.59 -2.55
CA ILE A 59 -5.50 -11.11 -2.63
C ILE A 59 -5.55 -12.61 -2.92
N TYR A 60 -4.47 -13.19 -3.47
CA TYR A 60 -4.41 -14.62 -3.77
C TYR A 60 -4.02 -15.44 -2.54
N HIS A 61 -3.30 -14.85 -1.59
CA HIS A 61 -2.84 -15.50 -0.35
C HIS A 61 -2.98 -14.59 0.88
N PRO A 62 -4.19 -14.09 1.17
CA PRO A 62 -4.43 -13.05 2.18
C PRO A 62 -4.23 -13.55 3.62
N ASP A 63 -4.32 -14.86 3.82
CA ASP A 63 -4.11 -15.57 5.09
C ASP A 63 -2.62 -15.80 5.41
N ARG A 64 -1.74 -15.68 4.41
CA ARG A 64 -0.30 -16.00 4.53
C ARG A 64 0.59 -14.78 4.44
N THR A 65 0.21 -13.81 3.61
CA THR A 65 1.11 -12.74 3.18
C THR A 65 0.41 -11.39 3.24
N TYR A 66 0.57 -10.70 4.37
CA TYR A 66 0.35 -9.27 4.46
C TYR A 66 1.47 -8.60 5.25
N SER A 67 1.86 -7.39 4.84
CA SER A 67 2.81 -6.56 5.58
C SER A 67 2.11 -5.36 6.20
N ARG A 68 2.71 -4.84 7.28
CA ARG A 68 2.20 -3.68 8.02
C ARG A 68 3.37 -2.78 8.33
N THR A 69 3.28 -1.54 7.86
CA THR A 69 4.34 -0.56 8.03
C THR A 69 3.78 0.68 8.71
N THR A 70 4.46 1.16 9.75
CA THR A 70 4.07 2.42 10.40
C THR A 70 4.31 3.60 9.46
N ILE A 71 3.33 4.50 9.44
CA ILE A 71 3.37 5.76 8.70
C ILE A 71 3.70 6.84 9.72
N ASP A 72 4.78 7.59 9.47
CA ASP A 72 5.27 8.64 10.36
C ASP A 72 4.72 9.97 9.86
N GLN A 73 3.45 10.21 10.18
CA GLN A 73 2.73 11.42 9.80
C GLN A 73 1.98 12.01 10.98
N PRO A 74 1.93 13.34 11.11
CA PRO A 74 1.26 13.99 12.23
C PRO A 74 -0.27 14.04 12.07
N TYR A 75 -0.86 13.33 11.11
CA TYR A 75 -2.30 13.38 10.79
C TYR A 75 -2.88 11.98 10.57
N ILE A 76 -4.21 11.88 10.59
CA ILE A 76 -4.93 10.65 10.21
C ILE A 76 -4.58 10.32 8.75
N PRO A 77 -4.13 9.09 8.44
CA PRO A 77 -3.60 8.75 7.13
C PRO A 77 -4.71 8.77 6.08
N GLY A 78 -4.40 9.37 4.93
CA GLY A 78 -5.28 9.36 3.76
C GLY A 78 -5.29 8.02 3.04
N SER A 79 -6.05 7.98 1.93
CA SER A 79 -6.06 6.83 1.03
C SER A 79 -4.73 6.67 0.30
N PRO A 80 -4.20 5.44 0.16
CA PRO A 80 -2.99 5.19 -0.62
C PRO A 80 -3.18 5.58 -2.08
N VAL A 81 -2.20 6.25 -2.67
CA VAL A 81 -2.13 6.59 -4.08
C VAL A 81 -1.01 5.78 -4.72
N ILE A 82 -1.32 5.13 -5.85
CA ILE A 82 -0.32 4.40 -6.65
C ILE A 82 0.24 5.35 -7.70
N ALA A 83 1.54 5.59 -7.66
CA ALA A 83 2.23 6.46 -8.60
C ALA A 83 3.26 5.68 -9.41
N PRO A 84 3.32 5.85 -10.74
CA PRO A 84 4.42 5.32 -11.53
C PRO A 84 5.72 6.02 -11.11
N LEU A 85 6.78 5.24 -11.00
CA LEU A 85 8.13 5.74 -10.78
C LEU A 85 8.92 5.65 -12.09
N PRO A 86 9.94 6.50 -12.29
CA PRO A 86 10.81 6.39 -13.44
C PRO A 86 11.40 4.99 -13.48
N ALA A 87 11.32 4.34 -14.64
CA ALA A 87 11.85 3.00 -14.82
C ALA A 87 13.36 2.99 -14.48
N SER A 88 13.75 2.11 -13.56
CA SER A 88 15.14 1.85 -13.23
C SER A 88 15.56 0.53 -13.91
N GLY A 89 16.47 0.60 -14.89
CA GLY A 89 16.95 -0.59 -15.60
C GLY A 89 17.60 -0.30 -16.96
N GLU A 90 18.41 -1.24 -17.45
CA GLU A 90 18.92 -1.21 -18.83
C GLU A 90 17.85 -1.61 -19.84
N ALA A 91 17.99 -1.12 -21.08
CA ALA A 91 16.98 -1.09 -22.14
C ALA A 91 16.34 -2.44 -22.54
N ASP A 92 16.87 -3.58 -22.08
CA ASP A 92 16.39 -4.93 -22.44
C ASP A 92 15.37 -5.51 -21.42
N GLN A 93 15.21 -4.86 -20.26
CA GLN A 93 14.22 -5.20 -19.24
C GLN A 93 13.48 -3.92 -18.84
N VAL A 94 12.35 -3.61 -19.48
CA VAL A 94 11.53 -2.47 -19.07
C VAL A 94 10.81 -2.83 -17.77
N ALA A 95 11.50 -2.64 -16.65
CA ALA A 95 10.94 -2.72 -15.33
C ALA A 95 10.06 -1.48 -15.10
N SER A 96 8.75 -1.69 -14.95
CA SER A 96 7.86 -0.63 -14.49
C SER A 96 7.88 -0.61 -12.97
N GLU A 97 8.39 0.47 -12.39
CA GLU A 97 8.44 0.65 -10.95
C GLU A 97 7.26 1.52 -10.52
N TYR A 98 6.64 1.20 -9.39
CA TYR A 98 5.59 2.03 -8.82
C TYR A 98 5.79 2.20 -7.33
N GLY A 99 5.40 3.38 -6.84
CA GLY A 99 5.41 3.75 -5.44
C GLY A 99 4.00 3.77 -4.87
N VAL A 100 3.89 3.43 -3.59
CA VAL A 100 2.68 3.67 -2.78
C VAL A 100 2.92 4.90 -1.92
N ILE A 101 2.13 5.94 -2.19
CA ILE A 101 2.16 7.22 -1.49
C ILE A 101 0.97 7.26 -0.53
N VAL A 102 1.22 7.55 0.73
CA VAL A 102 0.18 7.91 1.69
C VAL A 102 0.50 9.31 2.17
N GLY A 103 -0.42 10.27 2.03
CA GLY A 103 -0.19 11.65 2.48
C GLY A 103 1.09 12.24 1.87
N THR A 104 2.06 12.57 2.72
CA THR A 104 3.38 13.11 2.33
C THR A 104 4.50 12.06 2.39
N GLU A 105 4.20 10.78 2.57
CA GLU A 105 5.19 9.71 2.68
C GLU A 105 5.05 8.70 1.53
N ALA A 106 6.18 8.35 0.91
CA ALA A 106 6.30 7.18 0.05
C ALA A 106 6.85 6.02 0.89
N LYS A 107 6.12 4.89 0.95
CA LYS A 107 6.51 3.77 1.83
C LYS A 107 6.94 2.52 1.10
N GLU A 108 6.31 2.21 -0.02
CA GLU A 108 6.56 0.96 -0.72
C GLU A 108 6.86 1.22 -2.18
N THR A 109 7.85 0.49 -2.69
CA THR A 109 8.20 0.48 -4.09
C THR A 109 8.19 -0.96 -4.57
N LYS A 110 7.48 -1.24 -5.66
CA LYS A 110 7.42 -2.58 -6.23
C LYS A 110 7.74 -2.54 -7.72
N THR A 111 8.64 -3.42 -8.11
CA THR A 111 9.05 -3.60 -9.50
C THR A 111 8.15 -4.62 -10.17
N ILE A 112 7.56 -4.23 -11.29
CA ILE A 112 6.84 -5.14 -12.17
C ILE A 112 7.75 -5.41 -13.37
N TYR A 113 8.15 -6.67 -13.50
CA TYR A 113 8.77 -7.15 -14.72
C TYR A 113 7.66 -7.40 -15.73
N GLN A 114 7.58 -6.53 -16.74
CA GLN A 114 6.88 -6.89 -17.96
C GLN A 114 7.86 -7.68 -18.81
N ASN A 115 7.46 -8.87 -19.27
CA ASN A 115 8.19 -9.47 -20.39
C ASN A 115 8.09 -8.48 -21.54
N ALA A 116 9.21 -7.89 -21.94
CA ALA A 116 9.23 -7.04 -23.12
C ALA A 116 8.72 -7.91 -24.28
N ILE A 117 7.50 -7.65 -24.76
CA ILE A 117 7.11 -8.07 -26.09
C ILE A 117 8.10 -7.32 -26.97
N LYS A 118 9.12 -8.02 -27.49
CA LYS A 118 10.01 -7.48 -28.51
C LYS A 118 9.10 -7.08 -29.67
N ASN A 119 8.73 -5.81 -29.72
CA ASN A 119 8.10 -5.23 -30.88
C ASN A 119 9.14 -5.30 -31.99
N PHE A 120 9.12 -6.39 -32.75
CA PHE A 120 9.88 -6.59 -33.96
C PHE A 120 9.30 -5.67 -35.04
N TRP A 121 9.50 -4.37 -34.88
CA TRP A 121 9.38 -3.44 -35.99
C TRP A 121 10.68 -3.53 -36.78
N ARG A 122 10.75 -4.56 -37.64
CA ARG A 122 11.70 -4.57 -38.74
C ARG A 122 11.19 -3.54 -39.74
N SER A 123 11.82 -2.37 -39.78
CA SER A 123 11.72 -1.48 -40.93
C SER A 123 12.49 -2.15 -42.07
N ASP A 124 11.79 -2.97 -42.85
CA ASP A 124 12.19 -3.19 -44.23
C ASP A 124 11.60 -2.03 -45.01
N ASP A 125 12.40 -0.99 -45.26
CA ASP A 125 12.30 -0.05 -46.38
C ASP A 125 13.69 0.52 -46.66
#